data_AF-A0A1I8A6I1-F1
#
_entry.id   AF-A0A1I8A6I1-F1
#
_cell.length_a   1.000
_cell.length_b   1.000
_cell.length_c   1.000
_cell.angle_alpha   90.00
_cell.angle_beta   90.00
_cell.angle_gamma   90.00
#
_symmetry.space_group_name_H-M   'P 1'
#
loop_
_entity.id
_entity.type
_entity.pdbx_description
1 polymer ?
#
loop_
_entity_poly.entity_id
_entity_poly.type
_entity_poly.pdbx_seq_one_letter_code
_entity_poly.pdbx_strand_id
1 'polypeptide(L)'
;MKPPTTANHVPVPLIATSQSHLLSPWKSFIQAVDKWKYLRARFDQRQVLKGEFEFFVRFEEETYKLWALYQQAVVGDINVPKKDYMDPEEKSWMWGWIKGNRKWHAWNECVGLSRSDAMFLFIEEVRSLERRLPELLEQWKDEADPRIPDESVWHPEAEREKVKEVARKAKVERRERDRIKREEEEKLGMWDE
;
A
#
# COMPACT_ATOMS: atom_id res chain seq x y z
N MET A 1 -48.95 68.24 5.07
CA MET A 1 -47.76 67.41 4.76
C MET A 1 -47.77 66.22 5.70
N LYS A 2 -48.06 65.01 5.19
CA LYS A 2 -47.99 63.75 5.95
C LYS A 2 -46.63 63.09 5.64
N PRO A 3 -45.89 62.55 6.62
CA PRO A 3 -44.71 61.76 6.32
C PRO A 3 -45.10 60.39 5.75
N PRO A 4 -44.31 59.81 4.82
CA PRO A 4 -44.59 58.49 4.28
C PRO A 4 -44.18 57.37 5.25
N THR A 5 -45.03 56.36 5.25
CA THR A 5 -45.04 55.08 5.95
C THR A 5 -43.70 54.34 5.91
N THR A 6 -43.22 53.91 7.08
CA THR A 6 -42.10 52.98 7.26
C THR A 6 -42.45 51.60 6.69
N ALA A 7 -41.70 51.14 5.68
CA ALA A 7 -41.76 49.77 5.20
C ALA A 7 -40.97 48.84 6.16
N ASN A 8 -41.66 47.84 6.69
CA ASN A 8 -41.09 46.78 7.52
C ASN A 8 -40.06 45.97 6.72
N HIS A 9 -38.80 46.03 7.15
CA HIS A 9 -37.75 45.16 6.63
C HIS A 9 -37.84 43.81 7.36
N VAL A 10 -38.38 42.80 6.67
CA VAL A 10 -38.36 41.41 7.14
C VAL A 10 -36.93 40.89 6.94
N PRO A 11 -36.22 40.41 7.98
CA PRO A 11 -34.90 39.82 7.79
C PRO A 11 -35.07 38.46 7.10
N VAL A 12 -34.48 38.32 5.92
CA VAL A 12 -34.32 37.04 5.24
C VAL A 12 -33.37 36.18 6.08
N PRO A 13 -33.72 34.93 6.44
CA PRO A 13 -32.83 34.09 7.22
C PRO A 13 -31.59 33.75 6.38
N LEU A 14 -30.41 34.05 6.93
CA LEU A 14 -29.13 33.53 6.47
C LEU A 14 -29.22 32.01 6.49
N ILE A 15 -29.30 31.41 5.30
CA ILE A 15 -29.10 29.98 5.11
C ILE A 15 -27.66 29.71 5.53
N ALA A 16 -27.49 29.16 6.73
CA ALA A 16 -26.26 28.56 7.16
C ALA A 16 -26.00 27.36 6.25
N THR A 17 -25.21 27.57 5.19
CA THR A 17 -24.65 26.49 4.41
C THR A 17 -23.72 25.71 5.32
N SER A 18 -24.17 24.53 5.72
CA SER A 18 -23.38 23.52 6.39
C SER A 18 -22.19 23.14 5.51
N GLN A 19 -21.06 23.85 5.65
CA GLN A 19 -19.77 23.42 5.12
C GLN A 19 -19.24 22.32 6.02
N SER A 20 -19.75 21.11 5.83
CA SER A 20 -19.28 19.94 6.54
C SER A 20 -18.46 19.05 5.59
N HIS A 21 -17.22 18.77 6.02
CA HIS A 21 -16.44 17.55 5.77
C HIS A 21 -15.58 17.32 4.50
N LEU A 22 -15.30 18.30 3.64
CA LEU A 22 -14.28 18.11 2.59
C LEU A 22 -12.93 18.72 3.02
N LEU A 23 -12.01 17.86 3.47
CA LEU A 23 -10.61 18.23 3.67
C LEU A 23 -10.02 18.71 2.33
N SER A 24 -9.23 19.80 2.36
CA SER A 24 -8.47 20.25 1.19
C SER A 24 -7.71 19.06 0.56
N PRO A 25 -7.63 18.96 -0.79
CA PRO A 25 -6.92 17.87 -1.47
C PRO A 25 -5.50 17.62 -0.92
N TRP A 26 -4.80 18.70 -0.58
CA TRP A 26 -3.48 18.62 0.03
C TRP A 26 -3.50 17.98 1.43
N LYS A 27 -4.51 18.32 2.26
CA LYS A 27 -4.65 17.74 3.60
C LYS A 27 -4.96 16.25 3.53
N SER A 28 -5.83 15.83 2.60
CA SER A 28 -6.11 14.41 2.33
C SER A 28 -4.87 13.66 1.85
N PHE A 29 -4.06 14.30 1.00
CA PHE A 29 -2.79 13.74 0.53
C PHE A 29 -1.80 13.53 1.68
N ILE A 30 -1.60 14.53 2.55
CA ILE A 30 -0.72 14.39 3.72
C ILE A 30 -1.18 13.27 4.66
N GLN A 31 -2.49 13.15 4.91
CA GLN A 31 -3.03 12.04 5.71
C GLN A 31 -2.76 10.68 5.08
N ALA A 32 -2.86 10.56 3.75
CA ALA A 32 -2.51 9.33 3.04
C ALA A 32 -1.00 9.03 3.13
N VAL A 33 -0.14 10.06 3.05
CA VAL A 33 1.31 9.91 3.22
C VAL A 33 1.64 9.40 4.63
N ASP A 34 1.02 9.96 5.67
CA ASP A 34 1.23 9.53 7.05
C ASP A 34 0.72 8.11 7.27
N LYS A 35 -0.42 7.74 6.68
CA LYS A 35 -0.92 6.37 6.68
C LYS A 35 0.07 5.41 6.02
N TRP A 36 0.58 5.74 4.83
CA TRP A 36 1.58 4.91 4.14
C TRP A 36 2.86 4.74 4.97
N LYS A 37 3.37 5.81 5.60
CA LYS A 37 4.50 5.74 6.53
C LYS A 37 4.22 4.83 7.71
N TYR A 38 3.02 4.91 8.30
CA TYR A 38 2.60 4.05 9.39
C TYR A 38 2.58 2.57 8.98
N LEU A 39 2.00 2.26 7.81
CA LEU A 39 2.00 0.90 7.25
C LEU A 39 3.43 0.38 7.06
N ARG A 40 4.32 1.21 6.49
CA ARG A 40 5.74 0.87 6.30
C ARG A 40 6.48 0.65 7.61
N ALA A 41 6.25 1.49 8.63
CA ALA A 41 6.91 1.39 9.92
C ALA A 41 6.62 0.05 10.63
N ARG A 42 5.43 -0.54 10.42
CA ARG A 42 5.10 -1.88 10.94
C ARG A 42 5.98 -2.98 10.37
N PHE A 43 6.56 -2.81 9.18
CA PHE A 43 7.54 -3.74 8.61
C PHE A 43 8.97 -3.39 9.04
N ASP A 44 9.27 -2.11 9.22
CA ASP A 44 10.59 -1.66 9.67
C ASP A 44 10.90 -2.14 11.10
N GLN A 45 9.91 -2.05 12.01
CA GLN A 45 10.00 -2.59 13.37
C GLN A 45 10.16 -4.12 13.41
N ARG A 46 9.80 -4.80 12.34
CA ARG A 46 9.89 -6.27 12.17
C ARG A 46 11.21 -6.74 11.58
N GLN A 47 12.05 -5.85 11.05
CA GLN A 47 13.36 -6.21 10.46
C GLN A 47 14.31 -6.89 11.46
N VAL A 48 14.05 -6.77 12.77
CA VAL A 48 14.87 -7.35 13.84
C VAL A 48 14.56 -8.84 14.05
N LEU A 49 13.45 -9.36 13.51
CA LEU A 49 13.03 -10.76 13.66
C LEU A 49 13.48 -11.60 12.46
N LYS A 50 14.13 -12.73 12.74
CA LYS A 50 14.68 -13.67 11.74
C LYS A 50 13.57 -14.16 10.80
N GLY A 51 13.67 -13.87 9.50
CA GLY A 51 12.70 -14.26 8.47
C GLY A 51 11.61 -13.22 8.16
N GLU A 52 11.64 -12.04 8.81
CA GLU A 52 10.69 -10.95 8.53
C GLU A 52 11.29 -9.84 7.64
N PHE A 53 12.59 -9.88 7.32
CA PHE A 53 13.23 -8.97 6.37
C PHE A 53 12.68 -9.16 4.95
N GLU A 54 12.38 -10.41 4.59
CA GLU A 54 11.78 -10.79 3.31
C GLU A 54 10.41 -10.12 3.11
N PHE A 55 9.60 -10.01 4.16
CA PHE A 55 8.30 -9.31 4.08
C PHE A 55 8.45 -7.80 3.94
N PHE A 56 9.49 -7.20 4.51
CA PHE A 56 9.80 -5.79 4.25
C PHE A 56 10.21 -5.58 2.79
N VAL A 57 10.99 -6.49 2.21
CA VAL A 57 11.34 -6.45 0.78
C VAL A 57 10.09 -6.57 -0.09
N ARG A 58 9.22 -7.56 0.17
CA ARG A 58 7.94 -7.72 -0.53
C ARG A 58 7.07 -6.46 -0.44
N PHE A 59 6.99 -5.85 0.75
CA PHE A 59 6.27 -4.59 0.94
C PHE A 59 6.85 -3.43 0.12
N GLU A 60 8.18 -3.28 0.06
CA GLU A 60 8.80 -2.26 -0.78
C GLU A 60 8.50 -2.51 -2.27
N GLU A 61 8.51 -3.77 -2.71
CA GLU A 61 8.15 -4.14 -4.09
C GLU A 61 6.69 -3.77 -4.44
N GLU A 62 5.74 -4.08 -3.56
CA GLU A 62 4.33 -3.70 -3.72
C GLU A 62 4.10 -2.19 -3.77
N THR A 63 5.00 -1.40 -3.19
CA THR A 63 4.81 0.04 -2.98
C THR A 63 5.65 0.93 -3.88
N TYR A 64 6.32 0.39 -4.90
CA TYR A 64 7.02 1.21 -5.90
C TYR A 64 6.11 2.19 -6.64
N LYS A 65 4.88 1.77 -6.98
CA LYS A 65 3.87 2.65 -7.58
C LYS A 65 3.48 3.81 -6.65
N LEU A 66 3.30 3.53 -5.35
CA LEU A 66 3.02 4.57 -4.36
C LEU A 66 4.17 5.57 -4.24
N TRP A 67 5.41 5.07 -4.22
CA TRP A 67 6.59 5.93 -4.22
C TRP A 67 6.63 6.83 -5.46
N ALA A 68 6.35 6.29 -6.64
CA ALA A 68 6.31 7.03 -7.90
C ALA A 68 5.23 8.12 -7.91
N LEU A 69 4.00 7.79 -7.52
CA LEU A 69 2.90 8.75 -7.43
C LEU A 69 3.21 9.87 -6.42
N TYR A 70 3.86 9.53 -5.30
CA TYR A 70 4.33 10.53 -4.34
C TYR A 70 5.36 11.48 -4.96
N GLN A 71 6.36 10.97 -5.68
CA GLN A 71 7.35 11.82 -6.37
C GLN A 71 6.67 12.69 -7.43
N GLN A 72 5.76 12.13 -8.24
CA GLN A 72 5.03 12.88 -9.25
C GLN A 72 4.17 13.99 -8.63
N ALA A 73 3.53 13.74 -7.49
CA ALA A 73 2.72 14.72 -6.78
C ALA A 73 3.54 15.89 -6.21
N VAL A 74 4.74 15.60 -5.68
CA VAL A 74 5.58 16.59 -4.98
C VAL A 74 6.55 17.30 -5.92
N VAL A 75 7.26 16.54 -6.75
CA VAL A 75 8.30 17.04 -7.65
C VAL A 75 7.72 17.35 -9.03
N GLY A 76 6.82 16.51 -9.54
CA GLY A 76 6.39 16.50 -10.94
C GLY A 76 7.16 15.45 -11.73
N ASP A 77 7.27 15.66 -13.05
CA ASP A 77 7.95 14.71 -13.94
C ASP A 77 9.38 14.40 -13.48
N ILE A 78 9.78 13.16 -13.73
CA ILE A 78 11.08 12.65 -13.36
C ILE A 78 12.21 13.53 -13.91
N ASN A 79 13.08 13.97 -13.01
CA ASN A 79 14.17 14.90 -13.32
C ASN A 79 15.56 14.32 -13.04
N VAL A 80 15.62 13.03 -12.70
CA VAL A 80 16.85 12.30 -12.47
C VAL A 80 17.10 11.42 -13.70
N PRO A 81 18.29 11.49 -14.33
CA PRO A 81 18.60 10.65 -15.47
C PRO A 81 18.52 9.17 -15.09
N LYS A 82 18.08 8.35 -16.04
CA LYS A 82 18.16 6.90 -15.89
C LYS A 82 19.62 6.53 -15.65
N LYS A 83 19.87 5.72 -14.63
CA LYS A 83 21.20 5.16 -14.43
C LYS A 83 21.35 3.96 -15.35
N ASP A 84 21.95 4.18 -16.51
CA ASP A 84 22.33 3.12 -17.43
C ASP A 84 23.48 2.31 -16.81
N TYR A 85 23.11 1.18 -16.22
CA TYR A 85 24.08 0.18 -15.78
C TYR A 85 24.19 -0.91 -16.85
N MET A 86 25.34 -1.59 -16.89
CA MET A 86 25.81 -2.52 -17.94
C MET A 86 24.96 -3.79 -18.16
N ASP A 87 23.67 -3.78 -17.80
CA ASP A 87 22.67 -4.82 -18.09
C ASP A 87 21.65 -4.26 -19.10
N PRO A 88 21.86 -4.47 -20.41
CA PRO A 88 20.96 -3.96 -21.46
C PRO A 88 19.54 -4.56 -21.38
N GLU A 89 19.38 -5.71 -20.71
CA GLU A 89 18.12 -6.44 -20.65
C GLU A 89 17.35 -6.18 -19.34
N GLU A 90 17.98 -5.55 -18.34
CA GLU A 90 17.41 -5.21 -17.03
C GLU A 90 16.81 -6.41 -16.27
N LYS A 91 17.29 -7.62 -16.56
CA LYS A 91 16.75 -8.88 -16.00
C LYS A 91 17.35 -9.23 -14.65
N SER A 92 18.43 -8.58 -14.23
CA SER A 92 19.07 -8.91 -12.96
C SER A 92 18.26 -8.44 -11.76
N TRP A 93 17.76 -9.41 -11.00
CA TRP A 93 17.05 -9.22 -9.72
C TRP A 93 17.85 -8.37 -8.73
N MET A 94 19.17 -8.58 -8.67
CA MET A 94 20.09 -7.90 -7.77
C MET A 94 20.21 -6.40 -8.12
N TRP A 95 20.18 -6.06 -9.41
CA TRP A 95 20.28 -4.67 -9.86
C TRP A 95 18.97 -3.89 -9.72
N GLY A 96 17.83 -4.55 -9.93
CA GLY A 96 16.50 -3.95 -9.74
C GLY A 96 16.27 -3.45 -8.31
N TRP A 97 16.79 -4.16 -7.32
CA TRP A 97 16.61 -3.88 -5.90
C TRP A 97 17.70 -2.95 -5.30
N ILE A 98 19.00 -3.22 -5.58
CA ILE A 98 20.11 -2.53 -4.88
C ILE A 98 20.26 -1.04 -5.22
N LYS A 99 19.81 -0.59 -6.40
CA LYS A 99 20.09 0.78 -6.89
C LYS A 99 18.86 1.64 -7.15
N GLY A 100 17.66 1.17 -6.80
CA GLY A 100 16.43 1.94 -6.97
C GLY A 100 15.95 2.06 -8.41
N ASN A 101 16.38 1.15 -9.31
CA ASN A 101 15.99 1.20 -10.73
C ASN A 101 14.48 1.00 -10.88
N ARG A 102 13.87 0.07 -10.12
CA ARG A 102 12.41 -0.12 -10.13
C ARG A 102 11.63 1.10 -9.67
N LYS A 103 12.16 1.86 -8.70
CA LYS A 103 11.58 3.15 -8.27
C LYS A 103 11.66 4.19 -9.39
N TRP A 104 12.81 4.26 -10.07
CA TRP A 104 13.00 5.13 -11.24
C TRP A 104 11.99 4.80 -12.34
N HIS A 105 11.84 3.53 -12.72
CA HIS A 105 10.88 3.10 -13.75
C HIS A 105 9.44 3.44 -13.37
N ALA A 106 9.03 3.15 -12.14
CA ALA A 106 7.69 3.47 -11.67
C ALA A 106 7.40 4.99 -11.74
N TRP A 107 8.38 5.84 -11.41
CA TRP A 107 8.21 7.29 -11.53
C TRP A 107 8.21 7.76 -12.99
N ASN A 108 9.04 7.15 -13.83
CA ASN A 108 9.05 7.43 -15.27
C ASN A 108 7.72 7.06 -15.94
N GLU A 109 7.01 6.02 -15.49
CA GLU A 109 5.66 5.67 -15.96
C GLU A 109 4.60 6.73 -15.62
N CYS A 110 4.88 7.62 -14.67
CA CYS A 110 3.98 8.71 -14.27
C CYS A 110 4.21 10.01 -15.07
N VAL A 111 5.15 10.05 -16.02
CA VAL A 111 5.45 11.26 -16.80
C VAL A 111 4.21 11.79 -17.52
N GLY A 112 3.98 13.10 -17.42
CA GLY A 112 2.82 13.78 -17.99
C GLY A 112 1.56 13.72 -17.12
N LEU A 113 1.59 12.98 -16.00
CA LEU A 113 0.50 13.00 -15.02
C LEU A 113 0.55 14.31 -14.21
N SER A 114 -0.58 15.01 -14.09
CA SER A 114 -0.62 16.24 -13.30
C SER A 114 -0.37 15.97 -11.82
N ARG A 115 0.15 16.96 -11.09
CA ARG A 115 0.37 16.82 -9.63
C ARG A 115 -0.92 16.49 -8.89
N SER A 116 -2.04 17.10 -9.29
CA SER A 116 -3.35 16.87 -8.67
C SER A 116 -3.84 15.43 -8.91
N ASP A 117 -3.68 14.90 -10.13
CA ASP A 117 -4.06 13.53 -10.45
C ASP A 117 -3.15 12.52 -9.74
N ALA A 118 -1.85 12.82 -9.65
CA ALA A 118 -0.90 12.01 -8.89
C ALA A 118 -1.28 11.94 -7.40
N MET A 119 -1.69 13.06 -6.78
CA MET A 119 -2.19 13.07 -5.40
C MET A 119 -3.45 12.22 -5.25
N PHE A 120 -4.41 12.35 -6.18
CA PHE A 120 -5.64 11.57 -6.15
C PHE A 120 -5.37 10.07 -6.25
N LEU A 121 -4.57 9.65 -7.24
CA LEU A 121 -4.19 8.26 -7.43
C LEU A 121 -3.38 7.71 -6.24
N PHE A 122 -2.51 8.54 -5.64
CA PHE A 122 -1.77 8.15 -4.44
C PHE A 122 -2.73 7.84 -3.28
N ILE A 123 -3.70 8.70 -3.01
CA ILE A 123 -4.69 8.50 -1.93
C ILE A 123 -5.46 7.19 -2.17
N GLU A 124 -5.94 6.95 -3.39
CA GLU A 124 -6.69 5.74 -3.72
C GLU A 124 -5.82 4.48 -3.61
N GLU A 125 -4.55 4.54 -4.02
CA GLU A 125 -3.64 3.41 -3.92
C GLU A 125 -3.26 3.12 -2.46
N VAL A 126 -3.13 4.13 -1.58
CA VAL A 126 -2.91 3.89 -0.14
C VAL A 126 -4.12 3.18 0.47
N ARG A 127 -5.35 3.60 0.13
CA ARG A 127 -6.59 2.94 0.57
C ARG A 127 -6.71 1.51 0.03
N SER A 128 -6.28 1.29 -1.21
CA SER A 128 -6.20 -0.04 -1.83
C SER A 128 -5.22 -0.92 -1.08
N LEU A 129 -4.00 -0.42 -0.83
CA LEU A 129 -2.97 -1.12 -0.09
C LEU A 129 -3.44 -1.49 1.31
N GLU A 130 -4.01 -0.56 2.07
CA GLU A 130 -4.51 -0.82 3.44
C GLU A 130 -5.52 -1.99 3.47
N ARG A 131 -6.39 -2.08 2.46
CA ARG A 131 -7.36 -3.19 2.34
C ARG A 131 -6.72 -4.51 1.92
N ARG A 132 -5.76 -4.49 1.00
CA ARG A 132 -5.12 -5.71 0.46
C ARG A 132 -4.02 -6.26 1.35
N LEU A 133 -3.38 -5.41 2.15
CA LEU A 133 -2.18 -5.75 2.92
C LEU A 133 -2.36 -6.95 3.87
N PRO A 134 -3.48 -7.11 4.60
CA PRO A 134 -3.67 -8.29 5.45
C PRO A 134 -3.63 -9.60 4.65
N GLU A 135 -4.24 -9.63 3.47
CA GLU A 135 -4.26 -10.84 2.63
C GLU A 135 -2.92 -11.09 1.95
N LEU A 136 -2.25 -10.03 1.49
CA LEU A 136 -0.87 -10.13 0.98
C LEU A 136 0.09 -10.70 2.03
N LEU A 137 -0.03 -10.26 3.28
CA LEU A 137 0.77 -10.80 4.38
C LEU A 137 0.54 -12.30 4.57
N GLU A 138 -0.71 -12.75 4.51
CA GLU A 138 -1.00 -14.17 4.60
C GLU A 138 -0.47 -14.94 3.39
N GLN A 139 -0.55 -14.38 2.19
CA GLN A 139 0.04 -14.99 1.00
C GLN A 139 1.57 -15.11 1.13
N TRP A 140 2.26 -14.06 1.55
CA TRP A 140 3.72 -14.10 1.68
C TRP A 140 4.17 -15.09 2.74
N LYS A 141 3.44 -15.23 3.84
CA LYS A 141 3.68 -16.29 4.82
C LYS A 141 3.45 -17.68 4.23
N ASP A 142 2.42 -17.86 3.40
CA ASP A 142 2.19 -19.12 2.70
C ASP A 142 3.37 -19.47 1.77
N GLU A 143 3.87 -18.49 1.02
CA GLU A 143 5.03 -18.66 0.13
C GLU A 143 6.33 -18.93 0.89
N ALA A 144 6.47 -18.40 2.11
CA ALA A 144 7.66 -18.58 2.94
C ALA A 144 7.66 -19.89 3.76
N ASP A 145 6.51 -20.56 3.96
CA ASP A 145 6.46 -21.82 4.72
C ASP A 145 6.93 -22.99 3.84
N PRO A 146 8.07 -23.64 4.16
CA PRO A 146 8.61 -24.75 3.37
C PRO A 146 7.71 -26.00 3.33
N ARG A 147 6.64 -26.05 4.13
CA ARG A 147 5.65 -27.14 4.14
C ARG A 147 4.58 -26.97 3.07
N ILE A 148 4.47 -25.78 2.49
CA ILE A 148 3.53 -25.48 1.41
C ILE A 148 4.27 -25.70 0.09
N PRO A 149 3.76 -26.56 -0.81
CA PRO A 149 4.34 -26.73 -2.14
C PRO A 149 4.39 -25.40 -2.90
N ASP A 150 5.53 -25.12 -3.51
CA ASP A 150 5.73 -23.95 -4.36
C ASP A 150 4.90 -24.07 -5.64
N GLU A 151 3.93 -23.16 -5.79
CA GLU A 151 3.01 -23.16 -6.94
C GLU A 151 3.69 -22.80 -8.27
N SER A 152 4.89 -22.22 -8.23
CA SER A 152 5.66 -21.88 -9.42
C SER A 152 6.36 -23.09 -10.06
N VAL A 153 6.49 -24.20 -9.32
CA VAL A 153 7.10 -25.42 -9.82
C VAL A 153 6.19 -26.10 -10.84
N TRP A 154 6.73 -26.43 -12.00
CA TRP A 154 5.97 -27.14 -13.01
C TRP A 154 5.65 -28.57 -12.57
N HIS A 155 4.38 -28.95 -12.68
CA HIS A 155 3.91 -30.31 -12.45
C HIS A 155 3.21 -30.89 -13.69
N PRO A 156 3.37 -32.21 -13.95
CA PRO A 156 2.58 -32.92 -14.95
C PRO A 156 1.08 -32.71 -14.72
N GLU A 157 0.30 -32.61 -15.79
CA GLU A 157 -1.13 -32.28 -15.72
C GLU A 157 -1.92 -33.25 -14.82
N ALA A 158 -1.57 -34.53 -14.86
CA ALA A 158 -2.16 -35.57 -14.00
C ALA A 158 -1.93 -35.37 -12.49
N GLU A 159 -0.96 -34.55 -12.09
CA GLU A 159 -0.58 -34.30 -10.70
C GLU A 159 -0.98 -32.91 -10.20
N ARG A 160 -1.31 -31.97 -11.10
CA ARG A 160 -1.63 -30.57 -10.75
C ARG A 160 -2.74 -30.45 -9.72
N GLU A 161 -3.83 -31.18 -9.89
CA GLU A 161 -4.95 -31.12 -8.94
C GLU A 161 -4.58 -31.70 -7.57
N LYS A 162 -3.73 -32.74 -7.53
CA LYS A 162 -3.23 -33.29 -6.27
C LYS A 162 -2.33 -32.29 -5.57
N VAL A 163 -1.41 -31.65 -6.30
CA VAL A 163 -0.51 -30.63 -5.75
C VAL A 163 -1.29 -29.42 -5.23
N LYS A 164 -2.28 -28.93 -5.98
CA LYS A 164 -3.18 -27.85 -5.53
C LYS A 164 -3.92 -28.22 -4.25
N GLU A 165 -4.44 -29.44 -4.16
CA GLU A 165 -5.15 -29.90 -2.96
C GLU A 165 -4.22 -30.03 -1.75
N VAL A 166 -2.99 -30.52 -1.96
CA VAL A 166 -1.94 -30.56 -0.93
C VAL A 166 -1.59 -29.14 -0.47
N ALA A 167 -1.38 -28.21 -1.41
CA ALA A 167 -1.09 -26.82 -1.09
C ALA A 167 -2.25 -26.16 -0.32
N ARG A 168 -3.50 -26.38 -0.75
CA ARG A 168 -4.69 -25.87 -0.06
C ARG A 168 -4.75 -26.36 1.38
N LYS A 169 -4.53 -27.66 1.61
CA LYS A 169 -4.49 -28.23 2.97
C LYS A 169 -3.36 -27.65 3.80
N ALA A 170 -2.15 -27.58 3.24
CA ALA A 170 -0.98 -27.03 3.92
C ALA A 170 -1.18 -25.56 4.32
N LYS A 171 -1.78 -24.73 3.45
CA LYS A 171 -2.15 -23.34 3.75
C LYS A 171 -3.12 -23.23 4.92
N VAL A 172 -4.18 -24.06 4.92
CA VAL A 172 -5.15 -24.09 6.03
C VAL A 172 -4.49 -24.48 7.34
N GLU A 173 -3.69 -25.55 7.35
CA GLU A 173 -2.96 -25.99 8.54
C GLU A 173 -1.97 -24.94 9.05
N ARG A 174 -1.28 -24.22 8.16
CA ARG A 174 -0.37 -23.13 8.52
C ARG A 174 -1.12 -22.01 9.23
N ARG A 175 -2.22 -21.54 8.65
CA ARG A 175 -3.05 -20.48 9.23
C ARG A 175 -3.67 -20.88 10.56
N GLU A 176 -4.05 -22.15 10.71
CA GLU A 176 -4.55 -22.69 11.98
C GLU A 176 -3.47 -22.64 13.07
N ARG A 177 -2.23 -23.06 12.76
CA ARG A 177 -1.10 -22.96 13.69
C ARG A 177 -0.82 -21.51 14.10
N ASP A 178 -0.83 -20.59 13.15
CA ASP A 178 -0.62 -19.17 13.43
C ASP A 178 -1.73 -18.60 14.33
N ARG A 179 -2.99 -19.02 14.12
CA ARG A 179 -4.13 -18.61 14.95
C ARG A 179 -3.98 -19.12 16.38
N ILE A 180 -3.72 -20.41 16.56
CA ILE A 180 -3.52 -21.03 17.88
C ILE A 180 -2.37 -20.33 18.62
N LYS A 181 -1.23 -20.12 17.94
CA LYS A 181 -0.08 -19.43 18.52
C LYS A 181 -0.44 -18.00 18.97
N ARG A 182 -1.18 -17.25 18.16
CA ARG A 182 -1.63 -15.89 18.53
C ARG A 182 -2.56 -15.92 19.75
N GLU A 183 -3.52 -16.84 19.80
CA GLU A 183 -4.41 -17.00 20.96
C GLU A 183 -3.63 -17.35 22.24
N GLU A 184 -2.56 -18.15 22.13
CA GLU A 184 -1.66 -18.45 23.24
C GLU A 184 -0.86 -17.22 23.70
N GLU A 185 -0.28 -16.47 22.76
CA GLU A 185 0.46 -15.24 23.06
C GLU A 185 -0.44 -14.17 23.71
N GLU A 186 -1.67 -14.01 23.24
CA GLU A 186 -2.69 -13.12 23.83
C GLU A 186 -3.05 -13.54 25.27
N LYS A 187 -3.26 -14.84 25.52
CA LYS A 187 -3.50 -15.37 26.88
C LYS A 187 -2.33 -15.14 27.82
N LEU A 188 -1.11 -15.14 27.29
CA LEU A 188 0.12 -14.88 28.05
C LEU A 188 0.40 -13.39 28.26
N GLY A 189 -0.45 -12.49 27.72
CA GLY A 189 -0.25 -11.04 27.82
C GLY A 189 0.99 -10.56 27.07
N MET A 190 1.43 -11.29 26.03
CA MET A 190 2.63 -10.96 25.24
C MET A 190 2.38 -9.84 24.23
N TRP A 191 1.13 -9.42 24.08
CA TRP A 191 0.70 -8.32 23.23
C TRP A 191 -0.07 -7.32 24.10
N ASP A 192 0.51 -6.14 24.35
CA ASP A 192 -0.19 -5.00 24.93
C ASP A 192 -1.06 -4.32 23.86
N GLU A 193 -2.28 -3.88 24.24
CA GLU A 193 -3.25 -3.17 23.36
C GLU A 193 -2.69 -1.89 22.71
#